data_AF-A0A9W7A1Y0-F1
#
_entry.id   AF-A0A9W7A1Y0-F1
#
_cell.length_a   1.000
_cell.length_b   1.000
_cell.length_c   1.000
_cell.angle_alpha   90.00
_cell.angle_beta   90.00
_cell.angle_gamma   90.00
#
_symmetry.space_group_name_H-M   'P 1'
#
loop_
_entity.id
_entity.type
_entity.pdbx_description
1 polymer ?
#
loop_
_entity_poly.entity_id
_entity_poly.type
_entity_poly.pdbx_seq_one_letter_code
_entity_poly.pdbx_strand_id
1 'polypeptide(L)'
;MLYDELWELWKNYPMENSRLLPTFDILAFYVDPRLGQSGFSPHRDRQPLDVSASFFPDGLPKYVTRWIAVEDADAESNSCLYVIPKQHDPGYMAGDDEEEGGGEEGGGGEVEDKNNKIASTAQQNIDGGVNPSVLPLQRALSTKESYQYIRALPIPAGSSLVFSHRVIHWGSSGNPKTTIKPRIAISFTYSDPSFEKPYLKSSAFEWSGSPPPFPIRLLLCCCQMLIYYQRFGLDRGGVMSCYEYVKEHGGSYLEEGYMRKVLREFVGAVKEGGEGGDNDSEINDSDEERMLEEMLEQADEFEDDYDHEEGDDEEGGEEGDLDEEDDFEDEFDDNELGEGPLDGSFPKRKRRKTLDDDDDA
;
A
#
# COMPACT_ATOMS: atom_id res chain seq x y z
N MET A 1 9.04 15.99 4.04
CA MET A 1 8.83 15.91 5.49
C MET A 1 9.54 16.99 6.29
N LEU A 2 10.60 17.63 5.76
CA LEU A 2 11.34 18.65 6.50
C LEU A 2 10.55 19.95 6.71
N TYR A 3 9.87 20.42 5.67
CA TYR A 3 9.19 21.72 5.61
C TYR A 3 7.84 21.74 6.32
N ASP A 4 7.49 22.89 6.92
CA ASP A 4 6.25 23.08 7.69
C ASP A 4 4.99 22.96 6.82
N GLU A 5 5.06 23.39 5.56
CA GLU A 5 3.93 23.41 4.61
C GLU A 5 3.31 22.03 4.42
N LEU A 6 4.12 20.96 4.46
CA LEU A 6 3.64 19.60 4.39
C LEU A 6 2.78 19.23 5.60
N TRP A 7 3.19 19.65 6.79
CA TRP A 7 2.49 19.31 8.02
C TRP A 7 1.25 20.17 8.22
N GLU A 8 1.29 21.43 7.81
CA GLU A 8 0.09 22.27 7.73
C GLU A 8 -0.90 21.70 6.72
N LEU A 9 -0.42 21.14 5.59
CA LEU A 9 -1.30 20.38 4.69
C LEU A 9 -1.94 19.21 5.44
N TRP A 10 -1.18 18.33 6.08
CA TRP A 10 -1.72 17.17 6.80
C TRP A 10 -2.77 17.59 7.85
N LYS A 11 -2.47 18.61 8.64
CA LYS A 11 -3.38 19.17 9.66
C LYS A 11 -4.72 19.63 9.10
N ASN A 12 -4.75 20.16 7.88
CA ASN A 12 -5.98 20.62 7.23
C ASN A 12 -6.84 19.48 6.66
N TYR A 13 -6.37 18.24 6.71
CA TYR A 13 -7.13 17.04 6.31
C TYR A 13 -7.22 16.03 7.46
N PRO A 14 -7.92 16.36 8.56
CA PRO A 14 -8.11 15.40 9.65
C PRO A 14 -8.88 14.17 9.16
N MET A 15 -8.60 13.02 9.77
CA MET A 15 -9.46 11.85 9.65
C MET A 15 -10.58 11.93 10.67
N GLU A 16 -11.82 11.80 10.20
CA GLU A 16 -12.99 11.78 11.07
C GLU A 16 -13.11 10.49 11.89
N ASN A 17 -12.49 9.39 11.43
CA ASN A 17 -12.47 8.13 12.14
C ASN A 17 -11.41 8.16 13.26
N SER A 18 -11.87 8.34 14.49
CA SER A 18 -11.01 8.40 15.69
C SER A 18 -10.25 7.10 15.99
N ARG A 19 -10.57 5.98 15.31
CA ARG A 19 -9.81 4.71 15.43
C ARG A 19 -8.51 4.72 14.64
N LEU A 20 -8.40 5.58 13.62
CA LEU A 20 -7.24 5.62 12.74
C LEU A 20 -6.30 6.74 13.14
N LEU A 21 -5.05 6.38 13.45
CA LEU A 21 -4.00 7.32 13.81
C LEU A 21 -3.08 7.58 12.62
N PRO A 22 -2.47 8.78 12.51
CA PRO A 22 -1.42 9.05 11.53
C PRO A 22 -0.28 8.04 11.66
N THR A 23 0.10 7.40 10.56
CA THR A 23 1.19 6.42 10.54
C THR A 23 2.57 7.06 10.41
N PHE A 24 2.62 8.32 9.97
CA PHE A 24 3.83 8.99 9.47
C PHE A 24 4.41 8.41 8.17
N ASP A 25 3.66 7.56 7.48
CA ASP A 25 3.93 7.18 6.09
C ASP A 25 3.49 8.29 5.15
N ILE A 26 4.46 9.02 4.60
CA ILE A 26 4.22 10.17 3.75
C ILE A 26 5.02 10.01 2.46
N LEU A 27 4.31 9.95 1.33
CA LEU A 27 4.94 9.95 0.01
C LEU A 27 4.57 11.22 -0.74
N ALA A 28 5.57 11.79 -1.41
CA ALA A 28 5.38 12.89 -2.35
C ALA A 28 5.66 12.37 -3.76
N PHE A 29 4.69 12.56 -4.65
CA PHE A 29 4.77 12.13 -6.04
C PHE A 29 5.01 13.34 -6.93
N TYR A 30 6.11 13.31 -7.67
CA TYR A 30 6.39 14.25 -8.75
C TYR A 30 6.49 13.45 -10.04
N VAL A 31 5.46 13.53 -10.88
CA VAL A 31 5.38 12.77 -12.13
C VAL A 31 5.43 13.73 -13.31
N ASP A 32 6.57 13.79 -13.99
CA ASP A 32 6.77 14.65 -15.15
C ASP A 32 6.50 13.91 -16.47
N PRO A 33 5.43 14.26 -17.21
CA PRO A 33 5.14 13.61 -18.49
C PRO A 33 6.24 13.80 -19.53
N ARG A 34 7.04 14.88 -19.45
CA ARG A 34 8.15 15.13 -20.38
C ARG A 34 9.27 14.11 -20.26
N LEU A 35 9.41 13.53 -19.07
CA LEU A 35 10.40 12.50 -18.76
C LEU A 35 9.84 11.09 -18.96
N GLY A 36 8.59 10.96 -19.45
CA GLY A 36 7.90 9.67 -19.58
C GLY A 36 7.65 8.99 -18.23
N GLN A 37 7.63 9.74 -17.14
CA GLN A 37 7.42 9.20 -15.80
C GLN A 37 5.97 8.77 -15.59
N SER A 38 5.79 7.80 -14.70
CA SER A 38 4.49 7.30 -14.24
C SER A 38 4.50 7.14 -12.72
N GLY A 39 3.32 6.92 -12.13
CA GLY A 39 3.23 6.49 -10.73
C GLY A 39 3.61 5.00 -10.58
N PHE A 40 3.30 4.43 -9.42
CA PHE A 40 3.40 2.99 -9.24
C PHE A 40 2.45 2.25 -10.19
N SER A 41 2.87 1.06 -10.62
CA SER A 41 2.04 0.10 -11.34
C SER A 41 0.82 -0.31 -10.50
N PRO A 42 -0.24 -0.88 -11.08
CA PRO A 42 -1.41 -1.36 -10.33
C PRO A 42 -1.02 -2.22 -9.12
N HIS A 43 -1.42 -1.79 -7.93
CA HIS A 43 -1.07 -2.43 -6.65
C HIS A 43 -2.15 -2.15 -5.58
N ARG A 44 -2.03 -2.85 -4.46
CA ARG A 44 -2.70 -2.51 -3.18
C ARG A 44 -1.62 -1.93 -2.27
N ASP A 45 -1.97 -1.03 -1.35
CA ASP A 45 -0.98 -0.49 -0.41
C ASP A 45 -0.50 -1.56 0.58
N ARG A 46 -1.38 -2.50 0.96
CA ARG A 46 -1.05 -3.62 1.86
C ARG A 46 -1.75 -4.91 1.44
N GLN A 47 -1.04 -6.02 1.60
CA GLN A 47 -1.50 -7.38 1.31
C GLN A 47 -1.23 -8.30 2.52
N PRO A 48 -1.98 -8.16 3.63
CA PRO A 48 -1.82 -9.06 4.77
C PRO A 48 -2.28 -10.48 4.42
N LEU A 49 -1.68 -11.48 5.05
CA LEU A 49 -2.09 -12.88 4.91
C LEU A 49 -3.54 -13.08 5.38
N ASP A 50 -3.88 -12.56 6.57
CA ASP A 50 -5.27 -12.49 7.04
C ASP A 50 -5.90 -11.16 6.60
N VAL A 51 -6.59 -11.19 5.46
CA VAL A 51 -7.33 -10.03 4.95
C VAL A 51 -8.53 -9.69 5.81
N SER A 52 -9.15 -10.66 6.48
CA SER A 52 -10.33 -10.38 7.31
C SER A 52 -9.96 -9.55 8.54
N ALA A 53 -8.81 -9.84 9.16
CA ALA A 53 -8.28 -9.12 10.31
C ALA A 53 -7.85 -7.68 10.01
N SER A 54 -7.67 -7.32 8.72
CA SER A 54 -7.35 -5.95 8.30
C SER A 54 -8.56 -5.02 8.20
N PHE A 55 -9.76 -5.53 8.53
CA PHE A 55 -10.99 -4.76 8.67
C PHE A 55 -11.50 -4.80 10.11
N PHE A 56 -12.28 -3.78 10.47
CA PHE A 56 -13.07 -3.80 11.70
C PHE A 56 -14.32 -4.68 11.51
N PRO A 57 -14.98 -5.12 12.61
CA PRO A 57 -16.23 -5.89 12.52
C PRO A 57 -17.37 -5.19 11.77
N ASP A 58 -17.35 -3.86 11.69
CA ASP A 58 -18.31 -3.05 10.91
C ASP A 58 -17.96 -2.98 9.40
N GLY A 59 -16.89 -3.67 8.97
CA GLY A 59 -16.42 -3.71 7.59
C GLY A 59 -15.62 -2.49 7.14
N LEU A 60 -15.35 -1.53 8.03
CA LEU A 60 -14.45 -0.41 7.73
C LEU A 60 -12.99 -0.87 7.75
N PRO A 61 -12.13 -0.32 6.86
CA PRO A 61 -10.73 -0.71 6.80
C PRO A 61 -9.96 -0.19 8.02
N LYS A 62 -9.01 -0.99 8.52
CA LYS A 62 -8.06 -0.56 9.56
C LYS A 62 -6.92 0.29 9.02
N TYR A 63 -6.78 0.42 7.70
CA TYR A 63 -5.77 1.28 7.06
C TYR A 63 -6.35 2.01 5.85
N VAL A 64 -6.07 3.30 5.77
CA VAL A 64 -6.45 4.16 4.64
C VAL A 64 -5.30 5.05 4.21
N THR A 65 -5.25 5.30 2.90
CA THR A 65 -4.40 6.30 2.28
C THR A 65 -5.26 7.48 1.87
N ARG A 66 -4.85 8.68 2.28
CA ARG A 66 -5.37 9.96 1.79
C ARG A 66 -4.39 10.53 0.79
N TRP A 67 -4.79 10.58 -0.48
CA TRP A 67 -4.01 11.16 -1.57
C TRP A 67 -4.54 12.55 -1.91
N ILE A 68 -3.67 13.56 -1.85
CA ILE A 68 -4.00 14.96 -2.07
C ILE A 68 -3.33 15.45 -3.34
N ALA A 69 -4.14 15.94 -4.27
CA ALA A 69 -3.66 16.63 -5.45
C ALA A 69 -3.14 18.03 -5.07
N VAL A 70 -1.85 18.29 -5.28
CA VAL A 70 -1.28 19.65 -5.12
C VAL A 70 -1.52 20.48 -6.38
N GLU A 71 -1.49 19.82 -7.54
CA GLU A 71 -1.89 20.36 -8.84
C GLU A 71 -3.13 19.62 -9.34
N ASP A 72 -3.89 20.20 -10.27
CA ASP A 72 -5.01 19.51 -10.93
C ASP A 72 -4.54 18.15 -11.46
N ALA A 73 -5.30 17.09 -11.18
CA ALA A 73 -4.99 15.75 -11.64
C ALA A 73 -6.11 15.24 -12.53
N ASP A 74 -5.82 15.03 -13.82
CA ASP A 74 -6.81 14.58 -14.80
C ASP A 74 -6.37 13.33 -15.57
N ALA A 75 -7.33 12.66 -16.21
CA ALA A 75 -7.08 11.38 -16.87
C ALA A 75 -6.26 11.52 -18.17
N GLU A 76 -6.36 12.65 -18.87
CA GLU A 76 -5.89 12.82 -20.25
C GLU A 76 -4.49 13.45 -20.34
N SER A 77 -4.15 14.29 -19.36
CA SER A 77 -2.99 15.16 -19.41
C SER A 77 -1.87 14.66 -18.50
N ASN A 78 -2.06 14.68 -17.18
CA ASN A 78 -1.01 14.44 -16.21
C ASN A 78 -1.28 13.24 -15.29
N SER A 79 -2.28 12.44 -15.64
CA SER A 79 -2.62 11.15 -15.03
C SER A 79 -3.13 11.25 -13.59
N CYS A 80 -4.44 11.28 -13.39
CA CYS A 80 -5.04 11.08 -12.07
C CYS A 80 -4.87 9.65 -11.54
N LEU A 81 -5.35 9.38 -10.32
CA LEU A 81 -5.41 8.00 -9.83
C LEU A 81 -6.45 7.21 -10.61
N TYR A 82 -6.07 5.99 -10.95
CA TYR A 82 -6.96 4.96 -11.49
C TYR A 82 -7.19 3.91 -10.42
N VAL A 83 -8.40 3.35 -10.39
CA VAL A 83 -8.80 2.35 -9.40
C VAL A 83 -9.65 1.24 -10.02
N ILE A 84 -9.67 0.09 -9.34
CA ILE A 84 -10.76 -0.88 -9.45
C ILE A 84 -11.69 -0.70 -8.25
N PRO A 85 -12.97 -0.36 -8.44
CA PRO A 85 -13.93 -0.28 -7.34
C PRO A 85 -14.11 -1.63 -6.64
N LYS A 86 -14.28 -1.62 -5.31
CA LYS A 86 -14.44 -2.81 -4.45
C LYS A 86 -15.40 -3.85 -5.04
N GLN A 87 -16.57 -3.44 -5.56
CA GLN A 87 -17.58 -4.36 -6.09
C GLN A 87 -17.16 -5.10 -7.37
N HIS A 88 -16.03 -4.70 -7.98
CA HIS A 88 -15.45 -5.30 -9.17
C HIS A 88 -14.08 -5.95 -8.89
N ASP A 89 -13.66 -6.02 -7.62
CA ASP A 89 -12.44 -6.68 -7.18
C ASP A 89 -12.80 -7.84 -6.24
N PRO A 90 -12.81 -9.09 -6.74
CA PRO A 90 -13.10 -10.26 -5.92
C PRO A 90 -12.13 -10.44 -4.75
N GLY A 91 -10.87 -10.00 -4.90
CA GLY A 91 -9.85 -10.16 -3.86
C GLY A 91 -9.86 -9.07 -2.79
N TYR A 92 -10.76 -8.08 -2.89
CA TYR A 92 -10.81 -6.97 -1.95
C TYR A 92 -10.97 -7.43 -0.50
N MET A 93 -11.97 -8.29 -0.23
CA MET A 93 -12.24 -8.89 1.08
C MET A 93 -11.69 -10.31 1.22
N ALA A 94 -11.58 -11.05 0.11
CA ALA A 94 -11.24 -12.48 0.15
C ALA A 94 -9.73 -12.74 0.18
N GLY A 95 -8.90 -11.73 -0.08
CA GLY A 95 -7.49 -11.96 -0.41
C GLY A 95 -7.30 -12.36 -1.86
N ASP A 96 -6.06 -12.47 -2.28
CA ASP A 96 -5.69 -12.99 -3.60
C ASP A 96 -5.30 -14.47 -3.39
N ASP A 97 -5.82 -15.40 -4.21
CA ASP A 97 -5.72 -16.85 -3.91
C ASP A 97 -4.25 -17.31 -3.94
N GLU A 98 -3.80 -18.02 -2.89
CA GLU A 98 -2.56 -18.79 -2.92
C GLU A 98 -2.85 -20.12 -3.62
N GLU A 99 -2.00 -20.57 -4.56
CA GLU A 99 -2.15 -21.95 -5.04
C GLU A 99 -1.83 -22.91 -3.89
N GLU A 100 -2.74 -23.86 -3.63
CA GLU A 100 -2.41 -25.09 -2.92
C GLU A 100 -1.22 -25.73 -3.63
N GLY A 101 -0.06 -25.78 -2.96
CA GLY A 101 1.11 -26.46 -3.45
C GLY A 101 0.75 -27.90 -3.79
N GLY A 102 0.64 -28.20 -5.08
CA GLY A 102 0.37 -29.54 -5.58
C GLY A 102 1.46 -30.49 -5.10
N GLY A 103 1.12 -31.28 -4.08
CA GLY A 103 1.88 -32.45 -3.72
C GLY A 103 1.73 -33.48 -4.83
N GLU A 104 2.75 -33.63 -5.68
CA GLU A 104 3.00 -34.88 -6.39
C GLU A 104 4.52 -35.16 -6.41
N GLU A 105 4.90 -36.20 -5.67
CA GLU A 105 6.13 -36.95 -5.89
C GLU A 105 6.13 -37.51 -7.33
N GLY A 106 7.14 -37.18 -8.13
CA GLY A 106 7.27 -37.77 -9.47
C GLY A 106 8.53 -37.31 -10.19
N GLY A 107 9.54 -38.18 -10.24
CA GLY A 107 10.90 -37.82 -10.63
C GLY A 107 11.23 -37.69 -12.12
N GLY A 108 12.45 -37.22 -12.36
CA GLY A 108 13.32 -37.60 -13.47
C GLY A 108 13.17 -36.83 -14.78
N GLY A 109 14.23 -36.11 -15.15
CA GLY A 109 14.66 -36.05 -16.56
C GLY A 109 14.80 -34.68 -17.23
N GLU A 110 16.05 -34.23 -17.27
CA GLU A 110 16.72 -33.60 -18.43
C GLU A 110 16.47 -32.13 -18.84
N VAL A 111 17.52 -31.65 -19.52
CA VAL A 111 18.05 -30.30 -19.68
C VAL A 111 17.53 -29.65 -20.96
N GLU A 112 17.13 -28.37 -20.92
CA GLU A 112 17.11 -27.36 -22.01
C GLU A 112 16.41 -26.11 -21.46
N ASP A 113 16.67 -24.84 -21.79
CA ASP A 113 17.66 -24.20 -22.64
C ASP A 113 17.79 -22.74 -22.11
N LYS A 114 19.02 -22.26 -21.91
CA LYS A 114 19.30 -20.94 -21.31
C LYS A 114 19.33 -19.89 -22.41
N ASN A 115 18.21 -19.24 -22.74
CA ASN A 115 18.22 -17.98 -23.49
C ASN A 115 16.84 -17.28 -23.52
N ASN A 116 16.41 -16.67 -22.41
CA ASN A 116 15.57 -15.46 -22.44
C ASN A 116 15.40 -14.76 -21.07
N LYS A 117 16.49 -14.28 -20.45
CA LYS A 117 16.42 -13.44 -19.25
C LYS A 117 17.16 -12.12 -19.46
N ILE A 118 16.61 -11.26 -20.31
CA ILE A 118 16.95 -9.84 -20.33
C ILE A 118 15.64 -9.07 -20.52
N ALA A 119 14.87 -8.92 -19.42
CA ALA A 119 13.89 -7.85 -19.16
C ALA A 119 12.93 -8.23 -18.03
N SER A 120 13.36 -8.19 -16.75
CA SER A 120 12.39 -8.13 -15.63
C SER A 120 12.97 -7.73 -14.26
N THR A 121 14.14 -7.10 -14.15
CA THR A 121 14.81 -6.90 -12.85
C THR A 121 14.46 -5.56 -12.17
N ALA A 122 13.19 -5.16 -12.13
CA ALA A 122 12.80 -3.93 -11.40
C ALA A 122 11.47 -4.01 -10.64
N GLN A 123 10.89 -5.20 -10.44
CA GLN A 123 9.54 -5.36 -9.89
C GLN A 123 9.46 -6.32 -8.70
N GLN A 124 10.55 -6.58 -8.00
CA GLN A 124 10.55 -7.39 -6.78
C GLN A 124 11.19 -6.55 -5.69
N ASN A 125 10.61 -6.57 -4.49
CA ASN A 125 10.91 -5.74 -3.30
C ASN A 125 9.93 -4.58 -3.09
N ILE A 126 8.63 -4.88 -3.04
CA ILE A 126 7.69 -4.17 -2.17
C ILE A 126 6.82 -5.25 -1.51
N ASP A 127 6.92 -5.32 -0.18
CA ASP A 127 6.14 -6.12 0.76
C ASP A 127 6.30 -7.65 0.69
N GLY A 128 6.16 -8.29 1.86
CA GLY A 128 6.46 -9.69 2.11
C GLY A 128 5.86 -10.65 1.07
N GLY A 129 6.71 -11.56 0.59
CA GLY A 129 6.31 -12.85 0.02
C GLY A 129 5.10 -12.85 -0.93
N VAL A 130 5.12 -12.08 -2.02
CA VAL A 130 4.10 -12.20 -3.05
C VAL A 130 4.32 -13.51 -3.83
N ASN A 131 3.48 -14.52 -3.59
CA ASN A 131 3.37 -15.70 -4.43
C ASN A 131 2.71 -15.28 -5.77
N PRO A 132 3.35 -15.49 -6.94
CA PRO A 132 2.92 -14.88 -8.21
C PRO A 132 1.72 -15.53 -8.92
N SER A 133 0.95 -16.43 -8.29
CA SER A 133 0.01 -17.28 -9.05
C SER A 133 -1.27 -16.57 -9.54
N VAL A 134 -1.72 -15.45 -8.96
CA VAL A 134 -2.64 -14.50 -9.61
C VAL A 134 -2.35 -13.06 -9.19
N LEU A 135 -1.84 -12.24 -10.11
CA LEU A 135 -1.67 -10.80 -9.85
C LEU A 135 -3.05 -10.16 -9.57
N PRO A 136 -3.21 -9.30 -8.54
CA PRO A 136 -4.52 -8.79 -8.12
C PRO A 136 -5.32 -8.15 -9.26
N LEU A 137 -4.62 -7.44 -10.16
CA LEU A 137 -5.24 -6.82 -11.33
C LEU A 137 -5.76 -7.86 -12.34
N GLN A 138 -5.06 -8.98 -12.52
CA GLN A 138 -5.48 -10.05 -13.43
C GLN A 138 -6.73 -10.75 -12.90
N ARG A 139 -6.83 -10.93 -11.57
CA ARG A 139 -8.04 -11.44 -10.91
C ARG A 139 -9.24 -10.53 -11.16
N ALA A 140 -9.06 -9.23 -10.91
CA ALA A 140 -10.11 -8.23 -11.08
C ALA A 140 -10.50 -8.00 -12.56
N LEU A 141 -9.54 -8.14 -13.47
CA LEU A 141 -9.70 -7.89 -14.91
C LEU A 141 -9.63 -9.18 -15.75
N SER A 142 -10.35 -10.22 -15.34
CA SER A 142 -10.26 -11.57 -15.92
C SER A 142 -10.87 -11.71 -17.33
N THR A 143 -11.66 -10.74 -17.79
CA THR A 143 -12.31 -10.77 -19.11
C THR A 143 -12.13 -9.47 -19.88
N LYS A 144 -12.37 -9.49 -21.19
CA LYS A 144 -12.32 -8.26 -22.00
C LYS A 144 -13.32 -7.21 -21.51
N GLU A 145 -14.49 -7.65 -21.05
CA GLU A 145 -15.55 -6.78 -20.56
C GLU A 145 -15.16 -6.11 -19.24
N SER A 146 -14.40 -6.80 -18.40
CA SER A 146 -13.97 -6.31 -17.09
C SER A 146 -13.06 -5.08 -17.12
N TYR A 147 -12.37 -4.81 -18.24
CA TYR A 147 -11.63 -3.56 -18.42
C TYR A 147 -12.53 -2.32 -18.31
N GLN A 148 -13.84 -2.46 -18.52
CA GLN A 148 -14.82 -1.38 -18.30
C GLN A 148 -15.03 -1.04 -16.82
N TYR A 149 -14.46 -1.79 -15.87
CA TYR A 149 -14.53 -1.50 -14.44
C TYR A 149 -13.46 -0.53 -13.96
N ILE A 150 -12.42 -0.28 -14.77
CA ILE A 150 -11.39 0.73 -14.47
C ILE A 150 -12.06 2.10 -14.33
N ARG A 151 -11.75 2.82 -13.25
CA ARG A 151 -12.22 4.19 -13.02
C ARG A 151 -11.02 5.12 -12.89
N ALA A 152 -11.00 6.16 -13.70
CA ALA A 152 -10.15 7.33 -13.46
C ALA A 152 -10.84 8.26 -12.46
N LEU A 153 -10.09 8.82 -11.53
CA LEU A 153 -10.59 9.71 -10.49
C LEU A 153 -9.95 11.11 -10.64
N PRO A 154 -10.38 11.90 -11.65
CA PRO A 154 -9.87 13.26 -11.82
C PRO A 154 -10.32 14.14 -10.66
N ILE A 155 -9.40 14.91 -10.09
CA ILE A 155 -9.67 15.84 -8.98
C ILE A 155 -8.89 17.14 -9.17
N PRO A 156 -9.46 18.30 -8.77
CA PRO A 156 -8.74 19.57 -8.83
C PRO A 156 -7.69 19.67 -7.72
N ALA A 157 -6.75 20.61 -7.90
CA ALA A 157 -5.77 20.97 -6.89
C ALA A 157 -6.44 21.30 -5.55
N GLY A 158 -5.83 20.83 -4.44
CA GLY A 158 -6.36 21.00 -3.10
C GLY A 158 -7.58 20.12 -2.79
N SER A 159 -7.87 19.09 -3.61
CA SER A 159 -8.82 18.04 -3.26
C SER A 159 -8.10 16.75 -2.86
N SER A 160 -8.79 15.90 -2.10
CA SER A 160 -8.24 14.62 -1.65
C SER A 160 -9.13 13.44 -2.01
N LEU A 161 -8.51 12.32 -2.35
CA LEU A 161 -9.13 10.99 -2.39
C LEU A 161 -8.73 10.22 -1.14
N VAL A 162 -9.65 9.45 -0.58
CA VAL A 162 -9.38 8.52 0.52
C VAL A 162 -9.78 7.13 0.06
N PHE A 163 -8.88 6.18 0.19
CA PHE A 163 -9.11 4.79 -0.18
C PHE A 163 -8.46 3.85 0.83
N SER A 164 -8.97 2.63 0.93
CA SER A 164 -8.40 1.63 1.84
C SER A 164 -7.13 1.03 1.27
N HIS A 165 -6.33 0.42 2.14
CA HIS A 165 -5.15 -0.35 1.73
C HIS A 165 -5.42 -1.47 0.72
N ARG A 166 -6.68 -1.92 0.58
CA ARG A 166 -7.08 -3.00 -0.33
C ARG A 166 -7.51 -2.53 -1.71
N VAL A 167 -7.78 -1.24 -1.93
CA VAL A 167 -8.20 -0.77 -3.26
C VAL A 167 -7.04 -0.92 -4.24
N ILE A 168 -7.25 -1.69 -5.32
CA ILE A 168 -6.30 -1.74 -6.43
C ILE A 168 -6.28 -0.36 -7.08
N HIS A 169 -5.11 0.27 -7.09
CA HIS A 169 -4.96 1.61 -7.64
C HIS A 169 -3.58 1.83 -8.27
N TRP A 170 -3.46 2.86 -9.10
CA TRP A 170 -2.21 3.28 -9.72
C TRP A 170 -2.26 4.73 -10.21
N GLY A 171 -1.07 5.31 -10.39
CA GLY A 171 -0.91 6.51 -11.19
C GLY A 171 -0.43 6.14 -12.60
N SER A 172 -1.25 6.37 -13.63
CA SER A 172 -0.86 6.12 -15.03
C SER A 172 0.30 7.04 -15.48
N SER A 173 0.82 6.81 -16.69
CA SER A 173 1.75 7.74 -17.34
C SER A 173 1.03 9.01 -17.79
N GLY A 174 1.64 10.18 -17.56
CA GLY A 174 1.17 11.41 -18.18
C GLY A 174 1.40 11.43 -19.69
N ASN A 175 0.68 12.29 -20.41
CA ASN A 175 0.78 12.41 -21.86
C ASN A 175 1.54 13.69 -22.25
N PRO A 176 2.80 13.58 -22.71
CA PRO A 176 3.62 14.75 -23.07
C PRO A 176 3.08 15.54 -24.26
N LYS A 177 2.12 14.99 -25.03
CA LYS A 177 1.48 15.70 -26.15
C LYS A 177 0.39 16.66 -25.70
N THR A 178 -0.20 16.44 -24.52
CA THR A 178 -1.34 17.22 -24.01
C THR A 178 -0.93 18.14 -22.86
N THR A 179 0.07 17.77 -22.07
CA THR A 179 0.63 18.66 -21.04
C THR A 179 2.12 18.44 -20.84
N ILE A 180 2.78 19.49 -20.39
CA ILE A 180 4.18 19.49 -19.95
C ILE A 180 4.31 19.77 -18.47
N LYS A 181 3.19 19.95 -17.76
CA LYS A 181 3.18 20.21 -16.33
C LYS A 181 3.28 18.88 -15.57
N PRO A 182 4.21 18.76 -14.60
CA PRO A 182 4.24 17.63 -13.71
C PRO A 182 2.97 17.54 -12.87
N ARG A 183 2.52 16.32 -12.58
CA ARG A 183 1.53 16.07 -11.52
C ARG A 183 2.27 16.01 -10.19
N ILE A 184 1.82 16.83 -9.24
CA ILE A 184 2.32 16.82 -7.87
C ILE A 184 1.20 16.36 -6.96
N ALA A 185 1.50 15.39 -6.12
CA ALA A 185 0.56 14.90 -5.11
C ALA A 185 1.30 14.43 -3.87
N ILE A 186 0.58 14.40 -2.76
CA ILE A 186 1.10 13.97 -1.46
C ILE A 186 0.12 12.96 -0.89
N SER A 187 0.62 11.83 -0.40
CA SER A 187 -0.18 10.89 0.38
C SER A 187 0.19 10.93 1.85
N PHE A 188 -0.83 10.83 2.69
CA PHE A 188 -0.73 10.56 4.12
C PHE A 188 -1.48 9.27 4.40
N THR A 189 -0.99 8.44 5.30
CA THR A 189 -1.72 7.23 5.68
C THR A 189 -2.10 7.24 7.15
N TYR A 190 -3.18 6.52 7.43
CA TYR A 190 -3.74 6.39 8.76
C TYR A 190 -4.10 4.95 9.00
N SER A 191 -3.81 4.46 10.19
CA SER A 191 -4.02 3.08 10.56
C SER A 191 -4.49 2.92 11.99
N ASP A 192 -5.24 1.87 12.24
CA ASP A 192 -5.43 1.32 13.57
C ASP A 192 -4.11 0.68 14.03
N PRO A 193 -3.57 1.03 15.21
CA PRO A 193 -2.30 0.48 15.69
C PRO A 193 -2.28 -1.04 15.89
N SER A 194 -3.44 -1.70 16.02
CA SER A 194 -3.51 -3.17 16.05
C SER A 194 -3.25 -3.81 14.70
N PHE A 195 -3.36 -3.06 13.61
CA PHE A 195 -3.05 -3.52 12.25
C PHE A 195 -1.69 -3.04 11.78
N GLU A 196 -1.45 -1.72 11.86
CA GLU A 196 -0.15 -1.13 11.54
C GLU A 196 0.11 0.05 12.46
N LYS A 197 1.21 -0.04 13.21
CA LYS A 197 1.62 1.00 14.16
C LYS A 197 2.20 2.22 13.42
N PRO A 198 2.08 3.42 13.99
CA PRO A 198 2.84 4.58 13.49
C PRO A 198 4.34 4.34 13.52
N TYR A 199 5.07 4.95 12.58
CA TYR A 199 6.54 4.87 12.50
C TYR A 199 7.25 5.45 13.73
N LEU A 200 6.56 6.28 14.50
CA LEU A 200 7.08 6.90 15.72
C LEU A 200 6.46 6.25 16.95
N LYS A 201 7.26 6.08 18.01
CA LYS A 201 6.76 5.65 19.32
C LYS A 201 5.79 6.71 19.87
N SER A 202 4.68 6.30 20.47
CA SER A 202 3.74 7.24 21.11
C SER A 202 4.40 8.04 22.24
N SER A 203 5.40 7.48 22.92
CA SER A 203 6.21 8.17 23.94
C SER A 203 7.14 9.24 23.36
N ALA A 204 7.50 9.11 22.09
CA ALA A 204 8.40 10.02 21.38
C ALA A 204 7.63 11.20 20.78
N PHE A 205 6.52 10.92 20.10
CA PHE A 205 5.69 11.93 19.49
C PHE A 205 4.29 11.41 19.21
N GLU A 206 3.28 12.14 19.69
CA GLU A 206 1.88 11.92 19.35
C GLU A 206 1.36 13.09 18.53
N TRP A 207 0.65 12.79 17.44
CA TRP A 207 0.10 13.83 16.59
C TRP A 207 -1.00 14.61 17.31
N SER A 208 -0.73 15.89 17.57
CA SER A 208 -1.65 16.82 18.23
C SER A 208 -2.10 17.98 17.32
N GLY A 209 -1.92 17.83 16.00
CA GLY A 209 -2.16 18.90 15.02
C GLY A 209 -1.02 19.93 14.95
N SER A 210 0.11 19.65 15.61
CA SER A 210 1.35 20.41 15.50
C SER A 210 2.42 19.55 14.82
N PRO A 211 3.31 20.14 14.01
CA PRO A 211 4.30 19.36 13.30
C PRO A 211 5.39 18.82 14.26
N PRO A 212 6.02 17.66 13.96
CA PRO A 212 7.11 17.14 14.78
C PRO A 212 8.28 18.14 14.88
N PRO A 213 9.11 18.07 15.93
CA PRO A 213 10.37 18.81 15.98
C PRO A 213 11.31 18.44 14.82
N PHE A 214 12.21 19.36 14.45
CA PHE A 214 13.15 19.17 13.34
C PHE A 214 13.92 17.82 13.38
N PRO A 215 14.46 17.36 14.52
CA PRO A 215 15.19 16.09 14.57
C PRO A 215 14.34 14.89 14.13
N ILE A 216 13.06 14.84 14.55
CA ILE A 216 12.13 13.77 14.15
C ILE A 216 11.84 13.85 12.65
N ARG A 217 11.65 15.05 12.11
CA ARG A 217 11.41 15.22 10.67
C ARG A 217 12.60 14.79 9.82
N LEU A 218 13.81 15.15 10.25
CA LEU A 218 15.04 14.74 9.57
C LEU A 218 15.21 13.21 9.66
N LEU A 219 14.92 12.62 10.81
CA LEU A 219 14.96 11.18 11.01
C LEU A 219 14.02 10.45 10.05
N LEU A 220 12.76 10.89 9.95
CA LEU A 220 11.79 10.34 8.99
C LEU A 220 12.29 10.48 7.53
N CYS A 221 12.86 11.63 7.16
CA CYS A 221 13.49 11.81 5.85
C CYS A 221 14.60 10.79 5.59
N CYS A 222 15.55 10.64 6.52
CA CYS A 222 16.64 9.68 6.40
C CYS A 222 16.12 8.25 6.27
N CYS A 223 15.13 7.85 7.08
CA CYS A 223 14.50 6.54 6.98
C CYS A 223 13.89 6.29 5.59
N GLN A 224 13.14 7.25 5.07
CA GLN A 224 12.50 7.13 3.76
C GLN A 224 13.52 7.11 2.61
N MET A 225 14.61 7.87 2.75
CA MET A 225 15.73 7.85 1.80
C MET A 225 16.43 6.49 1.74
N LEU A 226 16.54 5.80 2.88
CA LEU A 226 17.07 4.44 2.95
C LEU A 226 16.08 3.42 2.40
N ILE A 227 14.80 3.49 2.79
CA ILE A 227 13.76 2.54 2.34
C ILE A 227 13.58 2.57 0.83
N TYR A 228 13.69 3.74 0.20
CA TYR A 228 13.49 3.89 -1.25
C TYR A 228 14.78 4.32 -1.96
N TYR A 229 15.94 3.84 -1.53
CA TYR A 229 17.24 4.28 -2.04
C TYR A 229 17.36 4.16 -3.57
N GLN A 230 16.78 3.13 -4.20
CA GLN A 230 16.81 2.97 -5.66
C GLN A 230 16.10 4.12 -6.40
N ARG A 231 15.23 4.88 -5.72
CA ARG A 231 14.48 6.00 -6.31
C ARG A 231 15.16 7.35 -6.14
N PHE A 232 16.02 7.50 -5.13
CA PHE A 232 16.65 8.79 -4.81
C PHE A 232 18.04 8.96 -5.43
N GLY A 233 18.67 7.89 -5.91
CA GLY A 233 19.98 7.96 -6.56
C GLY A 233 21.07 8.51 -5.64
N LEU A 234 21.03 8.13 -4.36
CA LEU A 234 22.04 8.52 -3.38
C LEU A 234 23.35 7.78 -3.64
N ASP A 235 24.46 8.49 -3.49
CA ASP A 235 25.77 7.85 -3.46
C ASP A 235 26.00 7.16 -2.10
N ARG A 236 27.07 6.34 -2.01
CA ARG A 236 27.41 5.60 -0.78
C ARG A 236 27.54 6.54 0.42
N GLY A 237 28.12 7.73 0.23
CA GLY A 237 28.24 8.73 1.29
C GLY A 237 26.89 9.23 1.82
N GLY A 238 25.94 9.51 0.92
CA GLY A 238 24.58 9.92 1.28
C GLY A 238 23.79 8.82 2.00
N VAL A 239 23.90 7.57 1.54
CA VAL A 239 23.30 6.40 2.21
C VAL A 239 23.87 6.25 3.62
N MET A 240 25.20 6.27 3.77
CA MET A 240 25.86 6.16 5.08
C MET A 240 25.48 7.32 6.01
N SER A 241 25.42 8.56 5.51
CA SER A 241 25.03 9.72 6.31
C SER A 241 23.59 9.61 6.83
N CYS A 242 22.66 9.09 6.01
CA CYS A 242 21.29 8.84 6.45
C CYS A 242 21.25 7.77 7.53
N TYR A 243 22.02 6.68 7.35
CA TYR A 243 22.10 5.60 8.33
C TYR A 243 22.71 6.06 9.65
N GLU A 244 23.80 6.84 9.64
CA GLU A 244 24.40 7.38 10.87
C GLU A 244 23.39 8.19 11.69
N TYR A 245 22.58 9.01 11.03
CA TYR A 245 21.51 9.76 11.69
C TYR A 245 20.42 8.85 12.26
N VAL A 246 20.03 7.81 11.52
CA VAL A 246 19.07 6.79 11.99
C VAL A 246 19.64 6.01 13.17
N LYS A 247 20.92 5.65 13.15
CA LYS A 247 21.59 4.92 14.23
C LYS A 247 21.66 5.75 15.51
N GLU A 248 21.99 7.04 15.39
CA GLU A 248 22.11 7.93 16.55
C GLU A 248 20.75 8.22 17.21
N HIS A 249 19.70 8.41 16.42
CA HIS A 249 18.41 8.89 16.93
C HIS A 249 17.28 7.86 16.92
N GLY A 250 17.38 6.81 16.12
CA GLY A 250 16.32 5.85 15.83
C GLY A 250 15.71 5.22 17.08
N GLY A 251 16.55 4.69 17.98
CA GLY A 251 16.08 4.02 19.20
C GLY A 251 15.26 4.90 20.14
N SER A 252 15.46 6.23 20.08
CA SER A 252 14.70 7.19 20.90
C SER A 252 13.31 7.50 20.33
N TYR A 253 13.12 7.37 19.01
CA TYR A 253 11.97 7.94 18.33
C TYR A 253 11.15 6.94 17.49
N LEU A 254 11.81 5.97 16.84
CA LEU A 254 11.17 5.07 15.87
C LEU A 254 10.56 3.86 16.55
N GLU A 255 9.38 3.43 16.10
CA GLU A 255 8.80 2.15 16.46
C GLU A 255 9.72 0.99 16.01
N GLU A 256 9.81 -0.07 16.81
CA GLU A 256 10.81 -1.14 16.63
C GLU A 256 10.68 -1.85 15.26
N GLY A 257 9.46 -2.17 14.84
CA GLY A 257 9.17 -2.78 13.55
C GLY A 257 9.59 -1.87 12.38
N TYR A 258 9.30 -0.57 12.46
CA TYR A 258 9.76 0.37 11.45
C TYR A 258 11.28 0.51 11.42
N MET A 259 11.95 0.53 12.57
CA MET A 259 13.41 0.57 12.64
C MET A 259 14.03 -0.67 11.97
N ARG A 260 13.52 -1.87 12.24
CA ARG A 260 13.96 -3.11 11.55
C ARG A 260 13.80 -3.02 10.03
N LYS A 261 12.68 -2.48 9.56
CA LYS A 261 12.46 -2.25 8.12
C LYS A 261 13.53 -1.33 7.51
N VAL A 262 13.84 -0.21 8.17
CA VAL A 262 14.87 0.74 7.70
C VAL A 262 16.25 0.08 7.64
N LEU A 263 16.61 -0.71 8.66
CA LEU A 263 17.89 -1.42 8.70
C LEU A 263 17.99 -2.44 7.56
N ARG A 264 16.94 -3.22 7.32
CA ARG A 264 16.89 -4.19 6.22
C ARG A 264 17.15 -3.54 4.85
N GLU A 265 16.48 -2.42 4.58
CA GLU A 265 16.65 -1.71 3.30
C GLU A 265 18.03 -1.04 3.19
N PHE A 266 18.59 -0.55 4.30
CA PHE A 266 19.98 -0.06 4.32
C PHE A 266 20.98 -1.16 3.94
N VAL A 267 20.82 -2.38 4.48
CA VAL A 267 21.66 -3.52 4.09
C VAL A 267 21.57 -3.81 2.58
N GLY A 268 20.35 -3.76 2.02
CA GLY A 268 20.13 -3.88 0.57
C GLY A 268 20.89 -2.81 -0.22
N ALA A 269 20.75 -1.54 0.20
CA ALA A 269 21.40 -0.40 -0.43
C ALA A 269 22.93 -0.51 -0.47
N VAL A 270 23.52 -0.98 0.62
CA VAL A 270 24.98 -1.13 0.75
C VAL A 270 25.50 -2.27 -0.13
N LYS A 271 24.82 -3.42 -0.13
CA LYS A 271 25.19 -4.59 -0.96
C LYS A 271 25.16 -4.25 -2.46
N GLU A 272 24.10 -3.61 -2.94
CA GLU A 272 23.99 -3.22 -4.35
C GLU A 272 25.02 -2.14 -4.74
N GLY A 273 25.40 -1.26 -3.81
CA GLY A 273 26.42 -0.24 -4.04
C GLY A 273 27.86 -0.78 -4.08
N GLY A 274 28.10 -1.98 -3.52
CA GLY A 274 29.42 -2.63 -3.49
C GLY A 274 29.77 -3.40 -4.77
N GLU A 275 28.78 -3.89 -5.52
CA GLU A 275 28.99 -4.75 -6.70
C GLU A 275 29.46 -4.01 -7.97
N GLY A 276 29.68 -2.69 -7.91
CA GLY A 276 29.99 -1.83 -9.07
C GLY A 276 31.36 -1.14 -9.08
N GLY A 277 32.23 -1.35 -8.09
CA GLY A 277 33.50 -0.63 -7.96
C GLY A 277 34.74 -1.49 -8.24
N ASP A 278 35.45 -1.20 -9.34
CA ASP A 278 36.86 -1.56 -9.49
C ASP A 278 37.67 -0.89 -8.36
N ASN A 279 38.47 -1.68 -7.64
CA ASN A 279 39.55 -1.32 -6.69
C ASN A 279 39.76 0.17 -6.37
N ASP A 280 39.37 0.61 -5.17
CA ASP A 280 40.24 1.30 -4.18
C ASP A 280 39.40 1.89 -3.02
N SER A 281 39.17 1.09 -1.98
CA SER A 281 39.26 1.54 -0.58
C SER A 281 39.20 0.31 0.32
N GLU A 282 40.31 0.02 1.02
CA GLU A 282 40.39 -0.98 2.08
C GLU A 282 39.47 -0.60 3.26
N ILE A 283 38.18 -0.89 3.14
CA ILE A 283 37.37 -1.31 4.27
C ILE A 283 37.27 -2.82 4.09
N ASN A 284 37.80 -3.56 5.06
CA ASN A 284 37.91 -5.01 4.98
C ASN A 284 36.49 -5.57 4.90
N ASP A 285 36.10 -6.24 3.82
CA ASP A 285 34.75 -6.79 3.59
C ASP A 285 34.25 -7.59 4.82
N SER A 286 35.17 -8.16 5.61
CA SER A 286 34.88 -8.86 6.86
C SER A 286 34.32 -7.99 8.00
N ASP A 287 34.66 -6.70 8.06
CA ASP A 287 34.12 -5.78 9.07
C ASP A 287 32.74 -5.25 8.68
N GLU A 288 32.47 -5.15 7.37
CA GLU A 288 31.15 -4.82 6.83
C GLU A 288 30.19 -6.00 7.04
N GLU A 289 30.61 -7.22 6.71
CA GLU A 289 29.84 -8.45 6.95
C GLU A 289 29.59 -8.69 8.44
N ARG A 290 30.57 -8.43 9.31
CA ARG A 290 30.41 -8.53 10.77
C ARG A 290 29.48 -7.45 11.33
N MET A 291 29.52 -6.21 10.83
CA MET A 291 28.53 -5.20 11.20
C MET A 291 27.14 -5.58 10.73
N LEU A 292 27.01 -6.20 9.55
CA LEU A 292 25.74 -6.67 9.01
C LEU A 292 25.17 -7.84 9.83
N GLU A 293 26.01 -8.79 10.26
CA GLU A 293 25.62 -9.86 11.18
C GLU A 293 25.26 -9.32 12.57
N GLU A 294 26.09 -8.46 13.18
CA GLU A 294 25.78 -7.84 14.48
C GLU A 294 24.50 -6.97 14.44
N MET A 295 24.18 -6.37 13.28
CA MET A 295 22.95 -5.59 13.08
C MET A 295 21.70 -6.45 12.82
N LEU A 296 21.87 -7.64 12.23
CA LEU A 296 20.80 -8.62 12.06
C LEU A 296 20.56 -9.37 13.37
N GLU A 297 21.60 -9.75 14.11
CA GLU A 297 21.48 -10.31 15.46
C GLU A 297 20.79 -9.34 16.42
N GLN A 298 21.06 -8.03 16.34
CA GLN A 298 20.30 -7.01 17.07
C GLN A 298 18.87 -6.78 16.56
N ALA A 299 18.52 -7.24 15.36
CA ALA A 299 17.15 -7.21 14.86
C ALA A 299 16.36 -8.47 15.28
N ASP A 300 17.06 -9.61 15.34
CA ASP A 300 16.56 -10.93 15.72
C ASP A 300 16.48 -11.10 17.26
N GLU A 301 17.32 -10.41 18.06
CA GLU A 301 17.14 -10.33 19.54
C GLU A 301 15.81 -9.67 19.97
N PHE A 302 15.05 -9.09 19.02
CA PHE A 302 13.69 -8.59 19.24
C PHE A 302 12.60 -9.53 18.69
N GLU A 303 12.94 -10.72 18.19
CA GLU A 303 11.99 -11.76 17.73
C GLU A 303 11.51 -12.68 18.87
N ASP A 304 12.21 -12.72 20.02
CA ASP A 304 11.88 -13.64 21.12
C ASP A 304 10.57 -13.31 21.88
N ASP A 305 9.93 -12.18 21.60
CA ASP A 305 8.67 -11.76 22.27
C ASP A 305 7.41 -11.96 21.40
N TYR A 306 7.52 -12.53 20.19
CA TYR A 306 6.34 -12.70 19.31
C TYR A 306 6.11 -14.11 18.75
N ASP A 307 6.77 -15.14 19.28
CA ASP A 307 6.47 -16.54 18.96
C ASP A 307 6.57 -17.47 20.19
N HIS A 308 5.83 -17.18 21.27
CA HIS A 308 5.36 -18.20 22.24
C HIS A 308 4.33 -17.61 23.23
N GLU A 309 3.07 -17.50 22.81
CA GLU A 309 1.97 -17.84 23.72
C GLU A 309 1.46 -19.23 23.29
N GLU A 310 2.23 -20.26 23.64
CA GLU A 310 1.67 -21.61 23.78
C GLU A 310 0.57 -21.53 24.84
N GLY A 311 -0.62 -21.99 24.46
CA GLY A 311 -1.73 -22.14 25.39
C GLY A 311 -1.34 -23.12 26.49
N ASP A 312 -1.30 -22.63 27.72
CA ASP A 312 -1.26 -23.48 28.91
C ASP A 312 -2.57 -24.28 28.97
N ASP A 313 -2.49 -25.53 28.52
CA ASP A 313 -3.39 -26.61 28.89
C ASP A 313 -3.18 -26.91 30.39
N GLU A 314 -3.88 -26.21 31.28
CA GLU A 314 -4.12 -26.72 32.63
C GLU A 314 -5.38 -27.58 32.67
N GLU A 315 -5.17 -28.90 32.55
CA GLU A 315 -6.08 -29.91 33.08
C GLU A 315 -6.26 -29.69 34.60
N GLY A 316 -7.42 -29.15 34.97
CA GLY A 316 -7.88 -29.06 36.35
C GLY A 316 -9.38 -29.35 36.40
N GLY A 317 -9.74 -30.62 36.47
CA GLY A 317 -11.12 -31.03 36.64
C GLY A 317 -11.68 -30.60 38.00
N GLU A 318 -12.92 -30.10 38.00
CA GLU A 318 -13.83 -30.28 39.12
C GLU A 318 -15.29 -30.21 38.62
N GLU A 319 -16.06 -31.18 39.09
CA GLU A 319 -17.45 -31.45 38.77
C GLU A 319 -18.38 -30.32 39.23
N GLY A 320 -19.44 -30.06 38.47
CA GLY A 320 -20.49 -29.13 38.85
C GLY A 320 -21.66 -29.16 37.90
N ASP A 321 -22.53 -30.17 38.07
CA ASP A 321 -23.92 -30.19 37.61
C ASP A 321 -24.58 -28.82 37.80
N LEU A 322 -25.28 -28.30 36.77
CA LEU A 322 -26.62 -27.72 36.90
C LEU A 322 -27.29 -27.64 35.52
N ASP A 323 -28.38 -28.39 35.40
CA ASP A 323 -29.41 -28.34 34.37
C ASP A 323 -30.00 -26.93 34.22
N GLU A 324 -30.30 -26.51 33.00
CA GLU A 324 -31.60 -25.91 32.65
C GLU A 324 -31.72 -25.81 31.11
N GLU A 325 -32.64 -26.62 30.59
CA GLU A 325 -33.22 -26.52 29.25
C GLU A 325 -33.97 -25.19 29.13
N ASP A 326 -33.98 -24.58 27.94
CA ASP A 326 -35.19 -23.96 27.42
C ASP A 326 -35.09 -23.81 25.90
N ASP A 327 -35.91 -24.62 25.24
CA ASP A 327 -36.31 -24.58 23.83
C ASP A 327 -36.99 -23.26 23.47
N PHE A 328 -36.72 -22.73 22.27
CA PHE A 328 -37.74 -21.94 21.56
C PHE A 328 -37.49 -21.98 20.04
N GLU A 329 -38.13 -22.95 19.38
CA GLU A 329 -38.56 -22.86 17.98
C GLU A 329 -40.05 -22.46 17.92
N ASP A 330 -40.51 -22.15 16.71
CA ASP A 330 -41.88 -21.83 16.26
C ASP A 330 -42.31 -20.34 16.37
N GLU A 331 -42.98 -19.72 15.40
CA GLU A 331 -43.48 -20.12 14.08
C GLU A 331 -43.89 -18.83 13.31
N PHE A 332 -44.13 -19.02 12.01
CA PHE A 332 -44.72 -18.12 11.02
C PHE A 332 -45.95 -17.29 11.47
N ASP A 333 -46.15 -16.13 10.84
CA ASP A 333 -47.45 -15.85 10.18
C ASP A 333 -47.29 -14.97 8.93
N ASP A 334 -47.76 -15.53 7.81
CA ASP A 334 -47.99 -14.91 6.51
C ASP A 334 -49.42 -14.35 6.48
N ASN A 335 -49.62 -13.17 5.89
CA ASN A 335 -50.79 -12.86 5.03
C ASN A 335 -50.59 -11.47 4.41
N GLU A 336 -50.37 -11.40 3.09
CA GLU A 336 -51.38 -11.16 2.04
C GLU A 336 -51.97 -9.75 2.06
N LEU A 337 -52.29 -9.04 0.98
CA LEU A 337 -52.15 -9.10 -0.47
C LEU A 337 -52.67 -7.74 -0.96
N GLY A 338 -52.18 -7.22 -2.09
CA GLY A 338 -52.71 -6.00 -2.68
C GLY A 338 -52.18 -5.75 -4.09
N GLU A 339 -52.72 -6.50 -5.06
CA GLU A 339 -52.39 -6.43 -6.47
C GLU A 339 -52.97 -5.20 -7.21
N GLY A 340 -52.15 -4.62 -8.10
CA GLY A 340 -52.55 -4.17 -9.44
C GLY A 340 -52.64 -2.65 -9.70
N PRO A 341 -52.61 -2.18 -10.98
CA PRO A 341 -52.12 -2.81 -12.21
C PRO A 341 -51.14 -1.93 -13.03
N LEU A 342 -50.51 -2.58 -14.02
CA LEU A 342 -49.60 -2.04 -15.03
C LEU A 342 -50.34 -1.19 -16.10
N ASP A 343 -49.84 0.03 -16.34
CA ASP A 343 -50.04 0.90 -17.52
C ASP A 343 -48.67 1.59 -17.75
N GLY A 344 -47.98 1.52 -18.89
CA GLY A 344 -48.50 1.35 -20.24
C GLY A 344 -48.37 2.60 -21.12
N SER A 345 -47.51 3.59 -20.80
CA SER A 345 -47.20 4.67 -21.76
C SER A 345 -45.80 5.29 -21.64
N PHE A 346 -44.92 4.96 -22.60
CA PHE A 346 -43.67 5.67 -22.85
C PHE A 346 -43.90 6.89 -23.76
N PRO A 347 -43.42 8.11 -23.42
CA PRO A 347 -43.50 9.25 -24.30
C PRO A 347 -42.39 9.22 -25.38
N LYS A 348 -42.81 9.13 -26.65
CA LYS A 348 -41.96 9.28 -27.85
C LYS A 348 -41.39 10.71 -27.91
N ARG A 349 -40.07 10.86 -27.75
CA ARG A 349 -39.35 12.10 -28.11
C ARG A 349 -38.87 12.04 -29.56
N LYS A 350 -39.20 13.10 -30.30
CA LYS A 350 -39.05 13.27 -31.76
C LYS A 350 -37.58 13.26 -32.20
N ARG A 351 -37.31 12.52 -33.27
CA ARG A 351 -36.11 12.64 -34.12
C ARG A 351 -35.99 14.09 -34.62
N ARG A 352 -34.84 14.72 -34.38
CA ARG A 352 -34.46 15.99 -35.01
C ARG A 352 -33.91 15.66 -36.41
N LYS A 353 -34.43 16.38 -37.39
CA LYS A 353 -34.11 16.26 -38.81
C LYS A 353 -32.73 16.88 -39.09
N THR A 354 -31.98 16.22 -39.95
CA THR A 354 -30.79 16.69 -40.64
C THR A 354 -31.07 17.96 -41.44
N LEU A 355 -30.08 18.84 -41.49
CA LEU A 355 -29.93 19.88 -42.51
C LEU A 355 -28.48 19.75 -43.01
N ASP A 356 -28.36 19.23 -44.22
CA ASP A 356 -27.27 19.54 -45.13
C ASP A 356 -27.68 20.82 -45.87
N ASP A 357 -26.72 21.70 -46.14
CA ASP A 357 -26.61 22.57 -47.32
C ASP A 357 -25.21 23.22 -47.29
N ASP A 358 -24.32 22.65 -48.09
CA ASP A 358 -23.46 23.25 -49.11
C ASP A 358 -22.80 24.65 -48.95
N ASP A 359 -21.52 24.64 -49.34
CA ASP A 359 -20.77 25.58 -50.18
C ASP A 359 -20.07 26.86 -49.64
N ASP A 360 -18.82 26.96 -50.11
CA ASP A 360 -17.99 28.13 -50.44
C ASP A 360 -17.41 29.05 -49.33
N ALA A 361 -16.13 28.83 -49.01
CA ALA A 361 -15.00 29.77 -49.20
C ALA A 361 -13.76 29.41 -48.37
#